data_AF-A0A9P5X7N1-F1
#
_entry.id   AF-A0A9P5X7N1-F1
#
_cell.length_a   1.000
_cell.length_b   1.000
_cell.length_c   1.000
_cell.angle_alpha   90.00
_cell.angle_beta   90.00
_cell.angle_gamma   90.00
#
_symmetry.space_group_name_H-M   'P 1'
#
loop_
_entity.id
_entity.type
_entity.pdbx_description
1 polymer ?
#
loop_
_entity_poly.entity_id
_entity_poly.type
_entity_poly.pdbx_seq_one_letter_code
_entity_poly.pdbx_strand_id
1 'polypeptide(L)'
;MSSSGATPNTAEIPLPAGVTLEQLQNVQAHLIRIAITTSAAFSVIVWDYFIQLQSELALYRAKDKNIWKAPVTWWFIILRYSGIIAALPALFFTATQDGFCQVPVSASSAGAVLTVASSGAIFWYRVRALWSGSKFVSGVAGFFYVAMVACWIAVSTQFRGDTGTHTPYLSNCQLHPVAPWAPMSYGSSVAFDTCVLVFTLAKFHGRLSASKSGVGRRVYNDNLLYFFLTTAANITVLSIQAQPNPKFDFIKPAAVPFSTLMTVTMGTRVFLNLRLFDQRQQQSQATQNAHSLVSDSVGQPIAFNSGMKEHGQYEETDVDRPSSEKAPVGMV
;
A
#
# COMPACT_ATOMS: atom_id res chain seq x y z
N MET A 1 48.47 -5.17 57.07
CA MET A 1 47.01 -5.07 57.25
C MET A 1 46.44 -4.45 55.98
N SER A 2 46.03 -5.29 55.04
CA SER A 2 45.44 -4.87 53.77
C SER A 2 43.96 -4.65 54.01
N SER A 3 43.49 -3.41 54.02
CA SER A 3 42.06 -3.12 54.08
C SER A 3 41.42 -3.61 52.79
N SER A 4 40.64 -4.69 52.88
CA SER A 4 39.72 -5.11 51.83
C SER A 4 38.72 -3.99 51.58
N GLY A 5 39.04 -3.12 50.63
CA GLY A 5 38.16 -2.06 50.18
C GLY A 5 36.89 -2.69 49.61
N ALA A 6 35.77 -2.51 50.29
CA ALA A 6 34.48 -2.93 49.80
C ALA A 6 34.23 -2.26 48.45
N THR A 7 34.24 -3.05 47.38
CA THR A 7 33.79 -2.60 46.06
C THR A 7 32.37 -2.08 46.20
N PRO A 8 32.10 -0.79 45.91
CA PRO A 8 30.74 -0.28 45.96
C PRO A 8 29.90 -1.06 44.93
N ASN A 9 28.86 -1.76 45.42
CA ASN A 9 27.91 -2.53 44.61
C ASN A 9 26.92 -1.64 43.83
N THR A 10 27.17 -0.33 43.77
CA THR A 10 26.35 0.62 43.03
C THR A 10 27.03 0.93 41.70
N ALA A 11 26.39 0.55 40.60
CA ALA A 11 26.82 0.94 39.26
C ALA A 11 26.71 2.47 39.12
N GLU A 12 27.85 3.16 39.05
CA GLU A 12 27.90 4.57 38.69
C GLU A 12 27.60 4.69 37.18
N ILE A 13 26.44 5.24 36.85
CA ILE A 13 26.08 5.55 35.47
C ILE A 13 26.65 6.95 35.18
N PRO A 14 27.70 7.10 34.36
CA PRO A 14 28.24 8.41 34.03
C PRO A 14 27.17 9.23 33.31
N LEU A 15 26.73 10.31 33.95
CA LEU A 15 25.77 11.25 33.37
C LEU A 15 26.50 12.16 32.37
N PRO A 16 25.92 12.40 31.17
CA PRO A 16 26.43 13.42 30.28
C PRO A 16 26.43 14.79 30.97
N ALA A 17 27.43 15.62 30.69
CA ALA A 17 27.54 16.95 31.29
C ALA A 17 26.26 17.77 31.01
N GLY A 18 25.61 18.26 32.07
CA GLY A 18 24.41 19.10 31.99
C GLY A 18 23.08 18.37 31.83
N VAL A 19 23.05 17.03 31.84
CA VAL A 19 21.81 16.25 31.77
C VAL A 19 21.44 15.72 33.16
N THR A 20 20.21 16.01 33.61
CA THR A 20 19.71 15.47 34.88
C THR A 20 19.33 14.00 34.72
N LEU A 21 19.37 13.23 35.82
CA LEU A 21 19.00 11.81 35.83
C LEU A 21 17.57 11.59 35.29
N GLU A 22 16.63 12.47 35.66
CA GLU A 22 15.23 12.39 35.20
C GLU A 22 15.11 12.60 33.69
N GLN A 23 15.89 13.50 33.11
CA GLN A 23 15.89 13.74 31.67
C GLN A 23 16.44 12.54 30.90
N LEU A 24 17.52 11.92 31.40
CA LEU A 24 18.08 10.71 30.81
C LEU A 24 17.08 9.54 30.86
N GLN A 25 16.42 9.33 32.01
CA GLN A 25 15.40 8.30 32.17
C GLN A 25 14.22 8.50 31.22
N ASN A 26 13.76 9.74 31.04
CA ASN A 26 12.67 10.06 30.10
C ASN A 26 13.06 9.76 28.64
N VAL A 27 14.27 10.11 28.22
CA VAL A 27 14.77 9.82 26.87
C VAL A 27 14.90 8.31 26.65
N GLN A 28 15.45 7.58 27.62
CA GLN A 28 15.57 6.12 27.54
C GLN A 28 14.20 5.44 27.46
N ALA A 29 13.24 5.84 28.30
CA ALA A 29 11.88 5.32 28.26
C ALA A 29 11.21 5.57 26.90
N HIS A 30 11.49 6.71 26.26
CA HIS A 30 10.99 7.04 24.94
C HIS A 30 11.59 6.15 23.84
N LEU A 31 12.92 5.99 23.85
CA LEU A 31 13.63 5.13 22.90
C LEU A 31 13.18 3.67 23.01
N ILE A 32 12.99 3.16 24.24
CA ILE A 32 12.48 1.80 24.49
C ILE A 32 11.09 1.63 23.86
N ARG A 33 10.18 2.59 24.07
CA ARG A 33 8.83 2.53 23.50
C ARG A 33 8.85 2.51 21.97
N ILE A 34 9.63 3.42 21.35
CA ILE A 34 9.78 3.45 19.90
C ILE A 34 10.33 2.11 19.40
N ALA A 35 11.43 1.62 19.99
CA ALA A 35 12.05 0.36 19.60
C ALA A 35 11.07 -0.82 19.69
N ILE A 36 10.28 -0.92 20.76
CA ILE A 36 9.25 -1.96 20.91
C ILE A 36 8.18 -1.82 19.82
N THR A 37 7.64 -0.62 19.60
CA THR A 37 6.59 -0.40 18.59
C THR A 37 7.09 -0.66 17.16
N THR A 38 8.30 -0.23 16.84
CA THR A 38 8.93 -0.48 15.54
C THR A 38 9.23 -1.96 15.35
N SER A 39 9.71 -2.65 16.39
CA SER A 39 9.93 -4.11 16.34
C SER A 39 8.62 -4.85 16.09
N ALA A 40 7.56 -4.50 16.82
CA ALA A 40 6.23 -5.10 16.63
C ALA A 40 5.70 -4.84 15.20
N ALA A 41 5.79 -3.60 14.72
CA ALA A 41 5.38 -3.25 13.36
C ALA A 41 6.18 -4.02 12.30
N PHE A 42 7.50 -4.12 12.46
CA PHE A 42 8.37 -4.88 11.58
C PHE A 42 8.00 -6.37 11.58
N SER A 43 7.78 -6.98 12.75
CA SER A 43 7.36 -8.37 12.87
C SER A 43 6.03 -8.63 12.13
N VAL A 44 5.06 -7.72 12.24
CA VAL A 44 3.78 -7.86 11.51
C VAL A 44 3.99 -7.71 10.00
N ILE A 45 4.83 -6.79 9.52
CA ILE A 45 5.15 -6.65 8.09
C ILE A 45 5.79 -7.92 7.55
N VAL A 46 6.79 -8.46 8.26
CA VAL A 46 7.49 -9.68 7.88
C VAL A 46 6.54 -10.89 7.89
N TRP A 47 5.71 -11.00 8.93
CA TRP A 47 4.67 -12.04 9.01
C TRP A 47 3.69 -11.97 7.84
N ASP A 48 3.15 -10.79 7.56
CA ASP A 48 2.21 -10.57 6.45
C ASP A 48 2.87 -10.86 5.09
N TYR A 49 4.15 -10.51 4.94
CA TYR A 49 4.96 -10.87 3.78
C TYR A 49 5.02 -12.39 3.59
N PHE A 50 5.36 -13.17 4.61
CA PHE A 50 5.45 -14.63 4.47
C PHE A 50 4.10 -15.28 4.16
N ILE A 51 3.03 -14.83 4.82
CA ILE A 51 1.67 -15.35 4.55
C ILE A 51 1.24 -15.10 3.10
N GLN A 52 1.55 -13.94 2.54
CA GLN A 52 1.13 -13.59 1.19
C GLN A 52 2.08 -14.09 0.09
N LEU A 53 3.28 -14.56 0.45
CA LEU A 53 4.31 -14.95 -0.51
C LEU A 53 3.85 -16.09 -1.44
N GLN A 54 3.06 -17.04 -0.93
CA GLN A 54 2.54 -18.15 -1.74
C GLN A 54 1.57 -17.67 -2.82
N SER A 55 0.66 -16.76 -2.49
CA SER A 55 -0.29 -16.18 -3.45
C SER A 55 0.42 -15.31 -4.50
N GLU A 56 1.46 -14.59 -4.09
CA GLU A 56 2.29 -13.80 -4.99
C GLU A 56 3.10 -14.69 -5.94
N LEU A 57 3.71 -15.77 -5.44
CA LEU A 57 4.41 -16.74 -6.27
C LEU A 57 3.46 -17.43 -7.27
N ALA A 58 2.22 -17.72 -6.87
CA ALA A 58 1.21 -18.23 -7.79
C ALA A 58 0.89 -17.22 -8.89
N LEU A 59 0.81 -15.93 -8.57
CA LEU A 59 0.61 -14.84 -9.53
C LEU A 59 1.80 -14.74 -10.51
N TYR A 60 3.04 -14.86 -10.03
CA TYR A 60 4.23 -14.81 -10.89
C TYR A 60 4.42 -16.05 -11.75
N ARG A 61 3.99 -17.22 -11.26
CA ARG A 61 4.04 -18.47 -12.03
C ARG A 61 2.98 -18.52 -13.13
N ALA A 62 1.87 -17.81 -12.98
CA ALA A 62 0.91 -17.64 -14.06
C ALA A 62 1.63 -16.90 -15.22
N LYS A 63 2.00 -17.63 -16.28
CA LYS A 63 2.72 -17.11 -17.46
C LYS A 63 1.92 -16.09 -18.29
N ASP A 64 0.88 -15.48 -17.72
CA ASP A 64 0.07 -14.51 -18.42
C ASP A 64 0.83 -13.19 -18.56
N LYS A 65 1.32 -12.95 -19.78
CA LYS A 65 2.02 -11.71 -20.16
C LYS A 65 1.15 -10.46 -19.94
N ASN A 66 -0.18 -10.59 -19.86
CA ASN A 66 -1.07 -9.45 -19.67
C ASN A 66 -1.03 -8.91 -18.23
N ILE A 67 -0.70 -9.74 -17.23
CA ILE A 67 -0.61 -9.32 -15.82
C ILE A 67 0.50 -8.28 -15.63
N TRP A 68 1.64 -8.50 -16.30
CA TRP A 68 2.82 -7.63 -16.25
C TRP A 68 2.66 -6.31 -17.03
N LYS A 69 1.70 -6.25 -17.96
CA LYS A 69 1.36 -5.01 -18.69
C LYS A 69 0.54 -4.04 -17.83
N ALA A 70 -0.12 -4.52 -16.78
CA ALA A 70 -0.94 -3.66 -15.93
C ALA A 70 -0.02 -2.84 -14.98
N PRO A 71 -0.03 -1.49 -15.06
CA PRO A 71 0.83 -0.66 -14.21
C PRO A 71 0.57 -0.86 -12.72
N VAL A 72 -0.65 -1.24 -12.34
CA VAL A 72 -1.03 -1.52 -10.95
C VAL A 72 -0.21 -2.66 -10.34
N THR A 73 0.22 -3.64 -11.14
CA THR A 73 1.05 -4.76 -10.67
C THR A 73 2.43 -4.26 -10.20
N TRP A 74 3.05 -3.34 -10.94
CA TRP A 74 4.33 -2.73 -10.55
C TRP A 74 4.20 -1.90 -9.28
N TRP A 75 3.14 -1.10 -9.16
CA TRP A 75 2.88 -0.34 -7.93
C TRP A 75 2.62 -1.24 -6.73
N PHE A 76 1.97 -2.39 -6.91
CA PHE A 76 1.80 -3.38 -5.85
C PHE A 76 3.14 -3.94 -5.37
N ILE A 77 4.05 -4.27 -6.29
CA ILE A 77 5.41 -4.74 -5.95
C ILE A 77 6.13 -3.65 -5.15
N ILE A 78 6.12 -2.41 -5.65
CA ILE A 78 6.75 -1.28 -4.96
C ILE A 78 6.15 -1.08 -3.56
N LEU A 79 4.81 -1.14 -3.41
CA LEU A 79 4.14 -1.02 -2.11
C LEU A 79 4.62 -2.07 -1.12
N ARG A 80 4.75 -3.32 -1.58
CA ARG A 80 5.16 -4.43 -0.73
C ARG A 80 6.59 -4.30 -0.23
N TYR A 81 7.53 -4.01 -1.13
CA TYR A 81 8.95 -3.90 -0.76
C TYR A 81 9.28 -2.58 -0.06
N SER A 82 8.56 -1.50 -0.37
CA SER A 82 8.73 -0.21 0.33
C SER A 82 8.37 -0.28 1.80
N GLY A 83 7.41 -1.12 2.20
CA GLY A 83 7.12 -1.38 3.61
C GLY A 83 8.31 -1.98 4.37
N ILE A 84 9.05 -2.91 3.74
CA ILE A 84 10.27 -3.49 4.32
C ILE A 84 11.39 -2.45 4.36
N ILE A 85 11.57 -1.68 3.28
CA ILE A 85 12.56 -0.59 3.21
C ILE A 85 12.24 0.51 4.23
N ALA A 86 10.97 0.72 4.59
CA ALA A 86 10.59 1.68 5.62
C ALA A 86 10.89 1.15 7.03
N ALA A 87 10.54 -0.10 7.29
CA ALA A 87 10.56 -0.69 8.63
C ALA A 87 11.92 -1.26 9.04
N LEU A 88 12.70 -1.82 8.11
CA LEU A 88 14.01 -2.41 8.43
C LEU A 88 15.02 -1.36 8.89
N PRO A 89 15.25 -0.24 8.17
CA PRO A 89 16.13 0.83 8.65
C PRO A 89 15.59 1.47 9.93
N ALA A 90 14.26 1.55 10.09
CA ALA A 90 13.64 2.00 11.33
C ALA A 90 14.00 1.12 12.52
N LEU A 91 14.03 -0.21 12.33
CA LEU A 91 14.49 -1.14 13.35
C LEU A 91 15.98 -0.92 13.66
N PHE A 92 16.82 -0.77 12.64
CA PHE A 92 18.26 -0.54 12.82
C PHE A 92 18.53 0.74 13.62
N PHE A 93 18.02 1.91 13.21
CA PHE A 93 18.31 3.16 13.93
C PHE A 93 17.64 3.23 15.32
N THR A 94 16.72 2.32 15.66
CA THR A 94 16.12 2.27 17.00
C THR A 94 16.79 1.24 17.91
N ALA A 95 17.35 0.17 17.35
CA ALA A 95 17.94 -0.94 18.11
C ALA A 95 19.48 -0.94 18.16
N THR A 96 20.15 -0.46 17.11
CA THR A 96 21.61 -0.57 16.99
C THR A 96 22.31 0.76 17.21
N GLN A 97 23.50 0.70 17.81
CA GLN A 97 24.41 1.84 17.91
C GLN A 97 25.22 1.95 16.63
N ASP A 98 25.10 3.08 15.94
CA ASP A 98 25.82 3.31 14.69
C ASP A 98 26.38 4.74 14.69
N GLY A 99 27.50 4.93 13.99
CA GLY A 99 28.05 6.25 13.71
C GLY A 99 27.29 6.99 12.61
N PHE A 100 26.48 6.28 11.81
CA PHE A 100 25.84 6.82 10.60
C PHE A 100 24.30 6.88 10.70
N CYS A 101 23.75 7.53 11.73
CA CYS A 101 22.31 7.62 11.98
C CYS A 101 21.47 8.23 10.83
N GLN A 102 22.04 9.15 10.05
CA GLN A 102 21.32 9.80 8.94
C GLN A 102 20.92 8.83 7.83
N VAL A 103 21.72 7.81 7.55
CA VAL A 103 21.49 6.84 6.47
C VAL A 103 20.21 6.02 6.70
N PRO A 104 20.04 5.31 7.84
CA PRO A 104 18.82 4.55 8.09
C PRO A 104 17.59 5.45 8.27
N VAL A 105 17.73 6.66 8.81
CA VAL A 105 16.62 7.63 8.89
C VAL A 105 16.15 8.05 7.50
N SER A 106 17.10 8.35 6.59
CA SER A 106 16.78 8.73 5.21
C SER A 106 16.21 7.56 4.41
N ALA A 107 16.72 6.34 4.61
CA ALA A 107 16.20 5.13 3.97
C ALA A 107 14.79 4.79 4.46
N SER A 108 14.53 4.90 5.76
CA SER A 108 13.20 4.69 6.34
C SER A 108 12.19 5.70 5.81
N SER A 109 12.56 6.98 5.75
CA SER A 109 11.68 8.05 5.25
C SER A 109 11.39 7.90 3.76
N ALA A 110 12.39 7.55 2.95
CA ALA A 110 12.20 7.21 1.53
C ALA A 110 11.26 6.00 1.36
N GLY A 111 11.40 4.96 2.18
CA GLY A 111 10.49 3.81 2.20
C GLY A 111 9.04 4.21 2.52
N ALA A 112 8.85 5.13 3.47
CA ALA A 112 7.53 5.65 3.81
C ALA A 112 6.91 6.45 2.64
N VAL A 113 7.68 7.31 1.98
CA VAL A 113 7.25 8.05 0.78
C VAL A 113 6.86 7.09 -0.34
N LEU A 114 7.68 6.06 -0.60
CA LEU A 114 7.37 5.03 -1.60
C LEU A 114 6.09 4.25 -1.27
N THR A 115 5.87 3.93 0.00
CA THR A 115 4.65 3.27 0.48
C THR A 115 3.41 4.11 0.18
N VAL A 116 3.46 5.40 0.51
CA VAL A 116 2.33 6.32 0.28
C VAL A 116 2.12 6.61 -1.21
N ALA A 117 3.19 6.81 -1.97
CA ALA A 117 3.09 7.03 -3.41
C ALA A 117 2.53 5.81 -4.14
N SER A 118 3.00 4.61 -3.82
CA SER A 118 2.53 3.38 -4.47
C SER A 118 1.08 3.04 -4.12
N SER A 119 0.68 3.16 -2.84
CA SER A 119 -0.72 2.98 -2.43
C SER A 119 -1.64 4.02 -3.08
N GLY A 120 -1.23 5.29 -3.09
CA GLY A 120 -1.95 6.37 -3.77
C GLY A 120 -2.12 6.12 -5.27
N ALA A 121 -1.08 5.65 -5.95
CA ALA A 121 -1.14 5.31 -7.37
C ALA A 121 -2.16 4.18 -7.63
N ILE A 122 -2.15 3.12 -6.81
CA ILE A 122 -3.12 2.01 -6.92
C ILE A 122 -4.56 2.55 -6.81
N PHE A 123 -4.82 3.46 -5.87
CA PHE A 123 -6.17 4.02 -5.69
C PHE A 123 -6.57 4.91 -6.85
N TRP A 124 -5.66 5.75 -7.31
CA TRP A 124 -5.91 6.61 -8.45
C TRP A 124 -6.25 5.80 -9.71
N TYR A 125 -5.50 4.73 -10.01
CA TYR A 125 -5.82 3.82 -11.12
C TYR A 125 -7.20 3.15 -10.94
N ARG A 126 -7.57 2.77 -9.72
CA ARG A 126 -8.89 2.18 -9.45
C ARG A 126 -10.03 3.17 -9.68
N VAL A 127 -9.90 4.42 -9.21
CA VAL A 127 -10.89 5.47 -9.47
C VAL A 127 -11.02 5.71 -10.97
N ARG A 128 -9.90 5.78 -11.70
CA ARG A 128 -9.89 5.94 -13.15
C ARG A 128 -10.63 4.80 -13.87
N ALA A 129 -10.39 3.55 -13.47
CA ALA A 129 -11.08 2.38 -14.01
C ALA A 129 -12.59 2.39 -13.67
N LEU A 130 -12.94 2.71 -12.43
CA LEU A 130 -14.32 2.74 -11.94
C LEU A 130 -15.19 3.78 -12.67
N TRP A 131 -14.61 4.93 -13.01
CA TRP A 131 -15.30 6.02 -13.70
C TRP A 131 -15.26 5.92 -15.24
N SER A 132 -14.93 4.73 -15.78
CA SER A 132 -14.94 4.45 -17.22
C SER A 132 -14.15 5.48 -18.05
N GLY A 133 -13.09 6.05 -17.47
CA GLY A 133 -12.23 7.02 -18.16
C GLY A 133 -12.71 8.47 -18.18
N SER A 134 -13.68 8.88 -17.34
CA SER A 134 -13.99 10.31 -17.17
C SER A 134 -12.74 11.11 -16.81
N LYS A 135 -12.29 11.96 -17.75
CA LYS A 135 -11.06 12.74 -17.61
C LYS A 135 -11.11 13.68 -16.41
N PHE A 136 -12.29 14.24 -16.11
CA PHE A 136 -12.49 15.15 -14.99
C PHE A 136 -12.23 14.47 -13.64
N VAL A 137 -12.93 13.35 -13.36
CA VAL A 137 -12.78 12.63 -12.09
C VAL A 137 -11.35 12.08 -11.92
N SER A 138 -10.78 11.54 -13.00
CA SER A 138 -9.38 11.08 -12.99
C SER A 138 -8.39 12.22 -12.78
N GLY A 139 -8.68 13.42 -13.28
CA GLY A 139 -7.86 14.62 -13.12
C GLY A 139 -7.89 15.14 -11.70
N VAL A 140 -9.07 15.25 -11.09
CA VAL A 140 -9.23 15.68 -9.68
C VAL A 140 -8.52 14.69 -8.75
N ALA A 141 -8.77 13.38 -8.89
CA ALA A 141 -8.08 12.37 -8.07
C ALA A 141 -6.55 12.41 -8.29
N GLY A 142 -6.10 12.64 -9.53
CA GLY A 142 -4.68 12.79 -9.86
C GLY A 142 -4.04 14.01 -9.22
N PHE A 143 -4.76 15.15 -9.16
CA PHE A 143 -4.29 16.36 -8.48
C PHE A 143 -4.07 16.12 -6.98
N PHE A 144 -5.06 15.53 -6.28
CA PHE A 144 -4.91 15.20 -4.86
C PHE A 144 -3.78 14.18 -4.62
N TYR A 145 -3.59 13.22 -5.53
CA TYR A 145 -2.48 12.27 -5.46
C TYR A 145 -1.12 12.97 -5.55
N VAL A 146 -0.92 13.84 -6.55
CA VAL A 146 0.35 14.59 -6.71
C VAL A 146 0.59 15.51 -5.52
N ALA A 147 -0.44 16.21 -5.05
CA ALA A 147 -0.35 17.07 -3.87
C ALA A 147 0.04 16.27 -2.61
N MET A 148 -0.55 15.10 -2.42
CA MET A 148 -0.21 14.19 -1.32
C MET A 148 1.27 13.77 -1.39
N VAL A 149 1.72 13.27 -2.54
CA VAL A 149 3.11 12.82 -2.72
C VAL A 149 4.10 13.98 -2.52
N ALA A 150 3.79 15.18 -3.02
CA ALA A 150 4.61 16.37 -2.82
C ALA A 150 4.74 16.74 -1.34
N CYS A 151 3.64 16.69 -0.56
CA CYS A 151 3.68 16.95 0.87
C CYS A 151 4.53 15.91 1.61
N TRP A 152 4.42 14.63 1.24
CA TRP A 152 5.24 13.57 1.84
C TRP A 152 6.73 13.72 1.52
N ILE A 153 7.09 14.06 0.28
CA ILE A 153 8.48 14.34 -0.09
C ILE A 153 9.00 15.56 0.69
N ALA A 154 8.22 16.64 0.75
CA ALA A 154 8.59 17.85 1.51
C ALA A 154 8.89 17.51 2.97
N VAL A 155 7.99 16.82 3.67
CA VAL A 155 8.21 16.39 5.06
C VAL A 155 9.41 15.45 5.17
N SER A 156 9.57 14.50 4.23
CA SER A 156 10.65 13.52 4.24
C SER A 156 12.03 14.16 4.20
N THR A 157 12.19 15.25 3.43
CA THR A 157 13.47 15.99 3.32
C THR A 157 13.89 16.71 4.60
N GLN A 158 12.98 16.86 5.56
CA GLN A 158 13.28 17.52 6.84
C GLN A 158 13.76 16.56 7.92
N PHE A 159 13.68 15.23 7.71
CA PHE A 159 14.17 14.27 8.70
C PHE A 159 15.69 14.29 8.76
N ARG A 160 16.21 14.66 9.93
CA ARG A 160 17.63 14.62 10.26
C ARG A 160 17.84 13.75 11.49
N GLY A 161 18.82 12.87 11.42
CA GLY A 161 19.26 12.01 12.51
C GLY A 161 20.73 12.25 12.79
N ASP A 162 21.03 12.65 14.01
CA ASP A 162 22.40 12.84 14.47
C ASP A 162 22.81 11.70 15.42
N THR A 163 24.11 11.45 15.46
CA THR A 163 24.72 10.48 16.35
C THR A 163 24.86 11.12 17.73
N GLY A 164 24.01 10.68 18.67
CA GLY A 164 24.05 11.11 20.06
C GLY A 164 25.13 10.42 20.87
N THR A 165 25.20 10.75 22.16
CA THR A 165 26.09 10.08 23.13
C THR A 165 25.79 8.59 23.21
N HIS A 166 26.84 7.77 23.34
CA HIS A 166 26.68 6.34 23.55
C HIS A 166 25.79 6.07 24.76
N THR A 167 24.70 5.35 24.53
CA THR A 167 23.83 4.83 25.57
C THR A 167 24.30 3.43 25.98
N PRO A 168 24.06 2.96 27.21
CA PRO A 168 24.41 1.58 27.58
C PRO A 168 23.52 0.54 26.88
N TYR A 169 22.32 0.95 26.42
CA TYR A 169 21.33 0.11 25.77
C TYR A 169 20.67 0.88 24.61
N LEU A 170 20.23 0.16 23.57
CA LEU A 170 19.56 0.69 22.36
C LEU A 170 20.45 1.60 21.49
N SER A 171 19.82 2.24 20.51
CA SER A 171 20.49 3.17 19.61
C SER A 171 20.90 4.47 20.30
N ASN A 172 22.03 4.99 19.85
CA ASN A 172 22.53 6.34 20.11
C ASN A 172 21.96 7.37 19.10
N CYS A 173 21.14 6.97 18.15
CA CYS A 173 20.58 7.88 17.15
C CYS A 173 19.50 8.79 17.74
N GLN A 174 19.68 10.10 17.55
CA GLN A 174 18.74 11.13 17.97
C GLN A 174 18.09 11.75 16.74
N LEU A 175 16.76 11.61 16.63
CA LEU A 175 16.00 12.33 15.61
C LEU A 175 15.83 13.79 16.03
N HIS A 176 16.09 14.70 15.09
CA HIS A 176 15.75 16.11 15.28
C HIS A 176 14.23 16.31 15.32
N PRO A 177 13.76 17.35 16.04
CA PRO A 177 12.36 17.75 15.99
C PRO A 177 11.89 17.91 14.56
N VAL A 178 10.81 17.21 14.21
CA VAL A 178 10.21 17.31 12.88
C VAL A 178 9.62 18.70 12.72
N ALA A 179 9.67 19.25 11.50
CA ALA A 179 9.09 20.55 11.21
C ALA A 179 7.62 20.64 11.67
N PRO A 180 7.15 21.77 12.20
CA PRO A 180 5.81 21.91 12.77
C PRO A 180 4.68 21.70 11.74
N TRP A 181 4.99 21.80 10.44
CA TRP A 181 4.08 21.54 9.34
C TRP A 181 4.07 20.06 8.88
N ALA A 182 4.80 19.16 9.56
CA ALA A 182 4.75 17.72 9.31
C ALA A 182 3.33 17.11 9.27
N PRO A 183 2.34 17.55 10.09
CA PRO A 183 0.98 17.05 9.99
C PRO A 183 0.32 17.28 8.62
N MET A 184 0.85 18.19 7.79
CA MET A 184 0.33 18.47 6.44
C MET A 184 0.41 17.23 5.52
N SER A 185 1.41 16.36 5.68
CA SER A 185 1.48 15.12 4.88
C SER A 185 0.30 14.20 5.17
N TYR A 186 -0.03 13.97 6.43
CA TYR A 186 -1.21 13.21 6.84
C TYR A 186 -2.52 13.91 6.44
N GLY A 187 -2.59 15.23 6.58
CA GLY A 187 -3.74 16.01 6.11
C GLY A 187 -4.00 15.82 4.62
N SER A 188 -2.95 15.84 3.80
CA SER A 188 -3.03 15.60 2.36
C SER A 188 -3.45 14.15 2.03
N SER A 189 -2.99 13.16 2.79
CA SER A 189 -3.43 11.76 2.66
C SER A 189 -4.91 11.59 2.99
N VAL A 190 -5.39 12.19 4.10
CA VAL A 190 -6.82 12.17 4.45
C VAL A 190 -7.66 12.83 3.36
N ALA A 191 -7.21 13.96 2.80
CA ALA A 191 -7.91 14.63 1.72
C ALA A 191 -8.00 13.76 0.46
N PHE A 192 -6.89 13.11 0.08
CA PHE A 192 -6.86 12.17 -1.04
C PHE A 192 -7.78 10.95 -0.81
N ASP A 193 -7.67 10.30 0.36
CA ASP A 193 -8.49 9.12 0.68
C ASP A 193 -9.98 9.46 0.74
N THR A 194 -10.34 10.62 1.30
CA THR A 194 -11.72 11.11 1.34
C THR A 194 -12.23 11.38 -0.07
N CYS A 195 -11.42 11.96 -0.95
CA CYS A 195 -11.76 12.18 -2.34
C CYS A 195 -12.03 10.86 -3.09
N VAL A 196 -11.15 9.86 -2.92
CA VAL A 196 -11.32 8.51 -3.47
C VAL A 196 -12.57 7.83 -2.93
N LEU A 197 -12.83 7.94 -1.62
CA LEU A 197 -14.00 7.38 -0.96
C LEU A 197 -15.29 8.01 -1.50
N VAL A 198 -15.35 9.34 -1.60
CA VAL A 198 -16.51 10.08 -2.13
C VAL A 198 -16.78 9.68 -3.57
N PHE A 199 -15.76 9.60 -4.44
CA PHE A 199 -15.95 9.17 -5.82
C PHE A 199 -16.40 7.71 -5.92
N THR A 200 -15.93 6.84 -5.03
CA THR A 200 -16.33 5.43 -4.97
C THR A 200 -17.79 5.29 -4.53
N LEU A 201 -18.21 6.04 -3.51
CA LEU A 201 -19.59 6.07 -3.03
C LEU A 201 -20.55 6.70 -4.03
N ALA A 202 -20.18 7.84 -4.64
CA ALA A 202 -21.01 8.52 -5.63
C ALA A 202 -21.30 7.63 -6.85
N LYS A 203 -20.29 6.89 -7.33
CA LYS A 203 -20.48 5.93 -8.43
C LYS A 203 -21.47 4.82 -8.05
N PHE A 204 -21.41 4.36 -6.80
CA PHE A 204 -22.26 3.29 -6.30
C PHE A 204 -23.71 3.76 -6.17
N HIS A 205 -23.93 4.94 -5.58
CA HIS A 205 -25.26 5.54 -5.47
C HIS A 205 -25.95 5.66 -6.83
N GLY A 206 -25.22 6.06 -7.88
CA GLY A 206 -25.77 6.14 -9.24
C GLY A 206 -26.01 4.80 -9.95
N ARG A 207 -25.49 3.68 -9.44
CA ARG A 207 -25.57 2.35 -10.06
C ARG A 207 -26.11 1.27 -9.13
N LEU A 208 -27.00 1.62 -8.19
CA LEU A 208 -27.62 0.65 -7.27
C LEU A 208 -28.22 -0.58 -7.99
N SER A 209 -28.66 -0.44 -9.25
CA SER A 209 -29.21 -1.54 -10.05
C SER A 209 -28.16 -2.54 -10.57
N ALA A 210 -26.88 -2.15 -10.68
CA ALA A 210 -25.80 -3.01 -11.19
C ALA A 210 -25.20 -3.96 -10.12
N SER A 211 -25.59 -3.81 -8.84
CA SER A 211 -25.12 -4.63 -7.71
C SER A 211 -25.84 -5.99 -7.60
N LYS A 212 -26.60 -6.44 -8.60
CA LYS A 212 -27.38 -7.68 -8.50
C LYS A 212 -26.51 -8.94 -8.35
N SER A 213 -25.22 -8.92 -8.73
CA SER A 213 -24.33 -10.04 -8.43
C SER A 213 -23.85 -9.97 -6.97
N GLY A 214 -24.26 -10.93 -6.14
CA GLY A 214 -23.87 -10.99 -4.72
C GLY A 214 -22.35 -11.03 -4.51
N VAL A 215 -21.63 -11.52 -5.52
CA VAL A 215 -20.17 -11.60 -5.52
C VAL A 215 -19.51 -10.22 -5.70
N GLY A 216 -20.00 -9.40 -6.65
CA GLY A 216 -19.48 -8.03 -6.84
C GLY A 216 -19.71 -7.15 -5.62
N ARG A 217 -20.83 -7.36 -4.91
CA ARG A 217 -21.13 -6.66 -3.65
C ARG A 217 -20.14 -6.98 -2.53
N ARG A 218 -19.69 -8.24 -2.41
CA ARG A 218 -18.69 -8.62 -1.40
C ARG A 218 -17.34 -7.97 -1.69
N VAL A 219 -16.88 -8.07 -2.94
CA VAL A 219 -15.63 -7.44 -3.38
C VAL A 219 -15.67 -5.92 -3.16
N TYR A 220 -16.81 -5.28 -3.43
CA TYR A 220 -17.00 -3.86 -3.16
C TYR A 220 -16.93 -3.54 -1.67
N ASN A 221 -17.63 -4.28 -0.82
CA ASN A 221 -17.62 -4.07 0.62
C ASN A 221 -16.20 -4.18 1.20
N ASP A 222 -15.40 -5.12 0.72
CA ASP A 222 -14.01 -5.27 1.15
C ASP A 222 -13.16 -4.05 0.74
N ASN A 223 -13.37 -3.53 -0.47
CA ASN A 223 -12.70 -2.30 -0.92
C ASN A 223 -13.15 -1.07 -0.13
N LEU A 224 -14.46 -0.94 0.14
CA LEU A 224 -15.01 0.19 0.88
C LEU A 224 -14.52 0.18 2.34
N LEU A 225 -14.53 -0.99 2.97
CA LEU A 225 -14.00 -1.17 4.32
C LEU A 225 -12.53 -0.77 4.38
N TYR A 226 -11.77 -1.13 3.36
CA TYR A 226 -10.36 -0.75 3.28
C TYR A 226 -10.15 0.76 3.15
N PHE A 227 -10.88 1.44 2.26
CA PHE A 227 -10.80 2.90 2.16
C PHE A 227 -11.18 3.56 3.47
N PHE A 228 -12.26 3.10 4.10
CA PHE A 228 -12.70 3.61 5.39
C PHE A 228 -11.65 3.43 6.49
N LEU A 229 -11.08 2.23 6.62
CA LEU A 229 -10.04 1.94 7.62
C LEU A 229 -8.76 2.74 7.38
N THR A 230 -8.35 2.92 6.13
CA THR A 230 -7.17 3.72 5.77
C THR A 230 -7.39 5.19 6.09
N THR A 231 -8.55 5.74 5.71
CA THR A 231 -8.95 7.11 6.07
C THR A 231 -8.99 7.29 7.58
N ALA A 232 -9.60 6.34 8.32
CA ALA A 232 -9.68 6.40 9.78
C ALA A 232 -8.30 6.34 10.45
N ALA A 233 -7.39 5.49 9.95
CA ALA A 233 -6.02 5.43 10.43
C ALA A 233 -5.27 6.76 10.18
N ASN A 234 -5.39 7.32 8.97
CA ASN A 234 -4.77 8.61 8.63
C ASN A 234 -5.35 9.77 9.45
N ILE A 235 -6.67 9.79 9.71
CA ILE A 235 -7.32 10.77 10.60
C ILE A 235 -6.81 10.62 12.04
N THR A 236 -6.66 9.38 12.53
CA THR A 236 -6.16 9.12 13.89
C THR A 236 -4.73 9.63 14.05
N VAL A 237 -3.85 9.32 13.09
CA VAL A 237 -2.46 9.80 13.10
C VAL A 237 -2.39 11.31 12.97
N LEU A 238 -3.19 11.90 12.07
CA LEU A 238 -3.32 13.36 11.95
C LEU A 238 -3.75 14.00 13.27
N SER A 239 -4.73 13.41 13.96
CA SER A 239 -5.26 13.93 15.22
C SER A 239 -4.22 13.89 16.33
N ILE A 240 -3.38 12.84 16.38
CA ILE A 240 -2.24 12.73 17.30
C ILE A 240 -1.16 13.75 16.97
N GLN A 241 -0.82 13.89 15.68
CA GLN A 241 0.23 14.81 15.20
C GLN A 241 -0.17 16.28 15.36
N ALA A 242 -1.46 16.60 15.25
CA ALA A 242 -1.99 17.96 15.39
C ALA A 242 -2.06 18.44 16.84
N GLN A 243 -1.83 17.59 17.84
CA GLN A 243 -1.85 18.02 19.25
C GLN A 243 -0.65 18.96 19.54
N PRO A 244 -0.91 20.20 20.01
CA PRO A 244 0.14 21.16 20.35
C PRO A 244 0.75 20.90 21.73
N ASN A 245 0.12 20.05 22.55
CA ASN A 245 0.57 19.82 23.91
C ASN A 245 1.84 18.94 23.91
N PRO A 246 2.95 19.39 24.53
CA PRO A 246 4.22 18.68 24.52
C PRO A 246 4.16 17.30 25.19
N LYS A 247 3.14 17.04 26.02
CA LYS A 247 2.89 15.71 26.60
C LYS A 247 2.68 14.62 25.53
N PHE A 248 2.22 14.99 24.34
CA PHE A 248 2.00 14.05 23.24
C PHE A 248 3.18 13.91 22.29
N ASP A 249 4.26 14.68 22.48
CA ASP A 249 5.45 14.57 21.62
C ASP A 249 6.06 13.17 21.68
N PHE A 250 5.86 12.45 22.80
CA PHE A 250 6.30 11.07 22.96
C PHE A 250 5.49 10.04 22.16
N ILE A 251 4.27 10.37 21.74
CA ILE A 251 3.37 9.45 21.01
C ILE A 251 3.53 9.62 19.51
N LYS A 252 3.90 10.82 19.05
CA LYS A 252 4.00 11.17 17.63
C LYS A 252 4.92 10.21 16.83
N PRO A 253 6.15 9.88 17.27
CA PRO A 253 7.02 8.97 16.53
C PRO A 253 6.51 7.53 16.51
N ALA A 254 5.81 7.10 17.57
CA ALA A 254 5.26 5.74 17.67
C ALA A 254 4.06 5.52 16.74
N ALA A 255 3.32 6.59 16.39
CA ALA A 255 2.14 6.49 15.53
C ALA A 255 2.47 6.27 14.05
N VAL A 256 3.62 6.79 13.57
CA VAL A 256 4.01 6.75 12.15
C VAL A 256 4.17 5.32 11.61
N PRO A 257 4.88 4.39 12.29
CA PRO A 257 5.02 3.01 11.83
C PRO A 257 3.68 2.29 11.68
N PHE A 258 2.70 2.57 12.55
CA PHE A 258 1.36 1.96 12.46
C PHE A 258 0.61 2.39 11.21
N SER A 259 0.72 3.66 10.81
CA SER A 259 0.12 4.15 9.56
C SER A 259 0.69 3.39 8.35
N THR A 260 2.01 3.29 8.27
CA THR A 260 2.72 2.57 7.20
C THR A 260 2.35 1.09 7.20
N LEU A 261 2.34 0.45 8.37
CA LEU A 261 1.94 -0.94 8.56
C LEU A 261 0.52 -1.18 8.01
N MET A 262 -0.44 -0.33 8.39
CA MET A 262 -1.83 -0.46 7.94
C MET A 262 -1.94 -0.29 6.42
N THR A 263 -1.28 0.72 5.85
CA THR A 263 -1.27 0.97 4.40
C THR A 263 -0.68 -0.21 3.61
N VAL A 264 0.45 -0.75 4.05
CA VAL A 264 1.11 -1.89 3.37
C VAL A 264 0.26 -3.15 3.49
N THR A 265 -0.09 -3.56 4.72
CA THR A 265 -0.79 -4.84 4.95
C THR A 265 -2.18 -4.88 4.33
N MET A 266 -2.92 -3.77 4.40
CA MET A 266 -4.26 -3.74 3.83
C MET A 266 -4.22 -3.54 2.31
N GLY A 267 -3.32 -2.68 1.80
CA GLY A 267 -3.17 -2.47 0.37
C GLY A 267 -2.77 -3.73 -0.38
N THR A 268 -1.89 -4.55 0.20
CA THR A 268 -1.48 -5.82 -0.40
C THR A 268 -2.61 -6.85 -0.42
N ARG A 269 -3.31 -7.03 0.70
CA ARG A 269 -4.45 -7.97 0.81
C ARG A 269 -5.56 -7.65 -0.17
N VAL A 270 -5.94 -6.37 -0.27
CA VAL A 270 -7.03 -5.96 -1.16
C VAL A 270 -6.66 -6.17 -2.62
N PHE A 271 -5.41 -5.88 -3.00
CA PHE A 271 -4.94 -6.14 -4.37
C PHE A 271 -4.97 -7.63 -4.70
N LEU A 272 -4.44 -8.48 -3.83
CA LEU A 272 -4.43 -9.94 -4.04
C LEU A 272 -5.85 -10.51 -4.09
N ASN A 273 -6.74 -10.09 -3.19
CA ASN A 273 -8.13 -10.55 -3.18
C ASN A 273 -8.87 -10.20 -4.46
N LEU A 274 -8.65 -9.00 -5.01
CA LEU A 274 -9.22 -8.60 -6.30
C LEU A 274 -8.69 -9.42 -7.46
N ARG A 275 -7.38 -9.70 -7.48
CA ARG A 275 -6.78 -10.48 -8.57
C ARG A 275 -7.20 -11.94 -8.56
N LEU A 276 -7.21 -12.56 -7.37
CA LEU A 276 -7.73 -13.92 -7.21
C LEU A 276 -9.21 -13.99 -7.60
N PHE A 277 -9.96 -12.93 -7.34
CA PHE A 277 -11.35 -12.83 -7.75
C PHE A 277 -11.51 -12.80 -9.28
N ASP A 278 -10.80 -11.90 -9.97
CA ASP A 278 -10.83 -11.81 -11.43
C ASP A 278 -10.44 -13.14 -12.09
N GLN A 279 -9.43 -13.82 -11.53
CA GLN A 279 -8.97 -15.11 -12.03
C GLN A 279 -10.04 -16.20 -11.90
N ARG A 280 -10.74 -16.29 -10.76
CA ARG A 280 -11.85 -17.23 -10.56
C ARG A 280 -13.01 -16.95 -11.51
N GLN A 281 -13.28 -15.67 -11.78
CA GLN A 281 -14.33 -15.28 -12.70
C GLN A 281 -14.00 -15.70 -14.14
N GLN A 282 -12.75 -15.48 -14.58
CA GLN A 282 -12.29 -15.93 -15.90
C GLN A 282 -12.33 -17.46 -16.03
N GLN A 283 -11.93 -18.20 -14.99
CA GLN A 283 -12.03 -19.66 -14.98
C GLN A 283 -13.49 -20.14 -15.07
N SER A 284 -14.39 -19.51 -14.30
CA SER A 284 -15.82 -19.87 -14.33
C SER A 284 -16.43 -19.63 -15.72
N GLN A 285 -16.05 -18.53 -16.39
CA GLN A 285 -16.47 -18.24 -17.76
C GLN A 285 -15.90 -19.26 -18.76
N ALA A 286 -14.62 -19.62 -18.63
CA ALA A 286 -14.01 -20.63 -19.48
C ALA A 286 -14.70 -22.00 -19.34
N THR A 287 -15.04 -22.41 -18.11
CA THR A 287 -15.76 -23.66 -17.83
C THR A 287 -17.19 -23.61 -18.40
N GLN A 288 -17.90 -22.48 -18.28
CA GLN A 288 -19.22 -22.32 -18.87
C GLN A 288 -19.18 -22.41 -20.40
N ASN A 289 -18.21 -21.75 -21.03
CA ASN A 289 -18.03 -21.81 -22.49
C ASN A 289 -17.65 -23.22 -22.97
N ALA A 290 -16.86 -23.97 -22.19
CA ALA A 290 -16.55 -25.36 -22.50
C ALA A 290 -17.80 -26.26 -22.39
N HIS A 291 -18.64 -26.03 -21.39
CA HIS A 291 -19.91 -26.77 -21.24
C HIS A 291 -20.90 -26.48 -22.37
N SER A 292 -21.03 -25.24 -22.83
CA SER A 292 -21.91 -24.92 -23.96
C SER A 292 -21.48 -25.62 -25.25
N LEU A 293 -20.16 -25.71 -25.51
CA LEU A 293 -19.64 -26.42 -26.69
C LEU A 293 -19.91 -27.94 -26.64
N VAL A 294 -19.85 -28.55 -25.46
CA VAL A 294 -20.18 -29.97 -25.29
C VAL A 294 -21.68 -30.22 -25.44
N SER A 295 -22.52 -29.35 -24.90
CA SER A 295 -23.98 -29.46 -25.04
C SER A 295 -24.45 -29.35 -26.49
N ASP A 296 -23.85 -28.48 -27.30
CA ASP A 296 -24.18 -28.36 -28.73
C ASP A 296 -23.75 -29.59 -29.53
N SER A 297 -22.66 -30.27 -29.14
CA SER A 297 -22.18 -31.47 -29.83
C SER A 297 -23.01 -32.73 -29.58
N VAL A 298 -23.75 -32.81 -28.46
CA VAL A 298 -24.56 -34.01 -28.10
C VAL A 298 -26.01 -33.90 -28.61
N GLY A 299 -26.42 -32.70 -29.04
CA GLY A 299 -27.80 -32.40 -29.44
C GLY A 299 -28.12 -32.50 -30.93
N GLN A 300 -27.15 -32.77 -31.82
CA GLN A 300 -27.49 -33.11 -33.21
C GLN A 300 -27.82 -34.61 -33.30
N PRO A 301 -29.10 -35.01 -33.43
CA PRO A 301 -29.41 -36.37 -33.87
C PRO A 301 -28.71 -36.58 -35.21
N ILE A 302 -27.97 -37.67 -35.31
CA ILE A 302 -27.41 -38.14 -36.57
C ILE A 302 -28.59 -38.41 -37.50
N ALA A 303 -29.00 -37.41 -38.27
CA ALA A 303 -29.85 -37.61 -39.43
C ALA A 303 -29.00 -38.40 -40.42
N PHE A 304 -29.23 -39.71 -40.45
CA PHE A 304 -28.64 -40.64 -41.41
C PHE A 304 -29.18 -40.26 -42.79
N ASN A 305 -28.54 -39.28 -43.44
CA ASN A 305 -28.94 -38.80 -44.75
C ASN A 305 -28.40 -39.78 -45.80
N SER A 306 -29.14 -40.88 -46.00
CA SER A 306 -28.96 -41.79 -47.12
C SER A 306 -29.50 -41.11 -48.39
N GLY A 307 -28.68 -40.25 -48.98
CA GLY A 307 -29.05 -39.44 -50.14
C GLY A 307 -27.87 -39.18 -51.06
N MET A 308 -27.45 -40.23 -51.76
CA MET A 308 -26.61 -40.16 -52.95
C MET A 308 -27.25 -39.20 -53.97
N LYS A 309 -26.59 -38.09 -54.29
CA LYS A 309 -26.77 -37.38 -55.57
C LYS A 309 -25.57 -36.49 -55.91
N GLU A 310 -25.21 -36.62 -57.17
CA GLU A 310 -24.09 -36.04 -57.90
C GLU A 310 -24.10 -34.50 -58.00
N HIS A 311 -22.89 -33.97 -58.23
CA HIS A 311 -22.49 -32.85 -59.10
C HIS A 311 -23.16 -31.45 -59.01
N GLY A 312 -22.28 -30.43 -59.01
CA GLY A 312 -22.55 -29.02 -59.34
C GLY A 312 -21.99 -28.08 -58.25
N GLN A 313 -20.77 -27.54 -58.32
CA GLN A 313 -20.25 -26.45 -59.17
C GLN A 313 -20.83 -25.05 -58.83
N TYR A 314 -19.92 -24.09 -58.58
CA TYR A 314 -20.08 -22.63 -58.33
C TYR A 314 -20.66 -22.24 -56.94
N GLU A 315 -20.29 -21.15 -56.26
CA GLU A 315 -19.66 -19.90 -56.68
C GLU A 315 -19.01 -19.20 -55.47
N GLU A 316 -17.94 -18.49 -55.76
CA GLU A 316 -17.15 -17.60 -54.94
C GLU A 316 -17.92 -16.30 -54.68
N THR A 317 -17.95 -15.80 -53.44
CA THR A 317 -18.13 -14.34 -53.23
C THR A 317 -17.58 -13.89 -51.88
N ASP A 318 -16.43 -13.25 -51.99
CA ASP A 318 -15.85 -12.27 -51.07
C ASP A 318 -16.89 -11.28 -50.55
N VAL A 319 -16.88 -11.05 -49.23
CA VAL A 319 -17.45 -9.82 -48.66
C VAL A 319 -16.42 -9.21 -47.71
N ASP A 320 -15.64 -8.31 -48.31
CA ASP A 320 -14.85 -7.28 -47.68
C ASP A 320 -15.62 -6.57 -46.57
N ARG A 321 -15.04 -6.48 -45.38
CA ARG A 321 -15.49 -5.58 -44.32
C ARG A 321 -14.44 -4.47 -44.12
N PRO A 322 -14.70 -3.23 -44.55
CA PRO A 322 -13.74 -2.16 -44.43
C PRO A 322 -13.58 -1.65 -43.01
N SER A 323 -12.32 -1.45 -42.67
CA SER A 323 -11.76 -0.71 -41.54
C SER A 323 -12.38 0.70 -41.43
N SER A 324 -13.00 1.03 -40.30
CA SER A 324 -13.29 2.41 -39.94
C SER A 324 -12.29 2.89 -38.89
N GLU A 325 -11.18 3.39 -39.40
CA GLU A 325 -10.25 4.28 -38.74
C GLU A 325 -10.85 5.68 -38.68
N LYS A 326 -11.14 6.20 -37.48
CA LYS A 326 -11.42 7.62 -37.24
C LYS A 326 -10.82 8.09 -35.91
N ALA A 327 -9.62 8.66 -36.00
CA ALA A 327 -9.20 9.89 -35.31
C ALA A 327 -8.62 10.78 -36.43
N PRO A 328 -8.65 12.14 -36.40
CA PRO A 328 -8.43 12.98 -35.22
C PRO A 328 -9.33 14.23 -35.14
N VAL A 329 -9.54 14.80 -33.95
CA VAL A 329 -9.85 16.25 -33.84
C VAL A 329 -9.19 16.77 -32.56
N GLY A 330 -8.18 17.62 -32.75
CA GLY A 330 -7.65 18.47 -31.69
C GLY A 330 -8.60 19.63 -31.41
N MET A 331 -8.54 20.16 -30.19
CA MET A 331 -8.92 21.53 -29.86
C MET A 331 -8.26 21.91 -28.54
N VAL A 332 -7.44 22.96 -28.65
CA VAL A 332 -7.12 24.06 -27.70
C VAL A 332 -6.86 23.68 -26.24
#